data_AF-A0A1X6YKW7-F1
#
_entry.id   AF-A0A1X6YKW7-F1
#
_cell.length_a   1.000
_cell.length_b   1.000
_cell.length_c   1.000
_cell.angle_alpha   90.00
_cell.angle_beta   90.00
_cell.angle_gamma   90.00
#
_symmetry.space_group_name_H-M   'P 1'
#
loop_
_entity.id
_entity.type
_entity.pdbx_description
1 polymer ?
#
loop_
_entity_poly.entity_id
_entity_poly.type
_entity_poly.pdbx_seq_one_letter_code
_entity_poly.pdbx_strand_id
1 'polypeptide(L)' 'MKYAMIIPALLVGSMAKAHVGHLGEVAGHGHWLGAAAIGAAIAIGLWAGLKGKSDKADEVEVDQDTDEELQEA' A
#
# COMPACT_ATOMS: atom_id res chain seq x y z
N MET A 1 -53.25 -4.61 33.84
CA MET A 1 -52.25 -4.05 34.78
C MET A 1 -51.02 -4.94 34.96
N LYS A 2 -51.16 -6.26 35.18
CA LYS A 2 -50.03 -7.17 35.52
C LYS A 2 -48.85 -7.24 34.54
N TYR A 3 -49.04 -6.89 33.27
CA TYR A 3 -47.97 -6.96 32.25
C TYR A 3 -47.52 -5.59 31.74
N ALA A 4 -48.06 -4.50 32.30
CA ALA A 4 -47.77 -3.14 31.83
C ALA A 4 -46.29 -2.74 32.01
N MET A 5 -45.57 -3.38 32.94
CA MET A 5 -44.15 -3.15 33.16
C MET A 5 -43.21 -4.03 32.30
N ILE A 6 -43.72 -5.08 31.64
CA ILE A 6 -42.87 -5.99 30.87
C ILE A 6 -42.37 -5.33 29.59
N ILE A 7 -43.25 -4.59 28.92
CA ILE A 7 -42.94 -3.90 27.64
C ILE A 7 -41.83 -2.86 27.81
N PRO A 8 -41.88 -1.92 28.78
CA PRO A 8 -40.77 -0.97 28.97
C PRO A 8 -39.49 -1.65 29.45
N ALA A 9 -39.57 -2.73 30.24
CA ALA A 9 -38.38 -3.45 30.72
C ALA A 9 -37.56 -4.09 29.59
N LEU A 10 -38.22 -4.56 28.52
CA LEU A 10 -37.55 -5.11 27.34
C LEU A 10 -36.80 -4.04 26.51
N LEU A 11 -37.19 -2.77 26.65
CA LEU A 11 -36.59 -1.65 25.93
C LEU A 11 -35.37 -1.05 26.65
N VAL A 12 -35.10 -1.46 27.90
CA VAL A 12 -33.92 -1.05 28.70
C VAL A 12 -32.75 -2.03 28.45
N GLY A 13 -32.54 -2.42 27.20
CA GLY A 13 -31.33 -3.13 26.80
C GLY A 13 -30.12 -2.22 26.98
N SER A 14 -29.17 -2.60 27.83
CA SER A 14 -27.89 -1.89 27.92
C SER A 14 -27.10 -2.09 26.62
N MET A 15 -26.45 -1.04 26.13
CA MET A 15 -25.44 -1.21 25.08
C MET A 15 -24.38 -2.15 25.63
N ALA A 16 -24.28 -3.36 25.09
CA ALA A 16 -23.12 -4.20 25.30
C ALA A 16 -21.93 -3.43 24.72
N LYS A 17 -21.14 -2.79 25.59
CA LYS A 17 -19.84 -2.20 25.23
C LYS A 17 -18.95 -3.37 24.82
N ALA A 18 -19.01 -3.76 23.55
CA ALA A 18 -17.93 -4.51 22.95
C ALA A 18 -16.68 -3.66 23.15
N HIS A 19 -15.78 -4.12 24.01
CA HIS A 19 -14.50 -3.44 24.20
C HIS A 19 -13.86 -3.26 22.81
N VAL A 20 -13.30 -2.08 22.55
CA VAL A 20 -12.58 -1.74 21.30
C VAL A 20 -11.52 -2.79 20.94
N GLY A 21 -11.10 -3.62 21.89
CA GLY A 21 -10.21 -4.75 21.71
C GLY A 21 -10.59 -5.73 20.59
N HIS A 22 -11.88 -5.96 20.29
CA HIS A 22 -12.26 -6.85 19.18
C HIS A 22 -12.25 -6.19 17.79
N LEU A 23 -12.21 -4.85 17.70
CA LEU A 23 -12.03 -4.14 16.42
C LEU A 23 -10.54 -4.08 16.02
N GLY A 24 -9.63 -4.12 17.00
CA GLY A 24 -8.19 -4.23 16.77
C GLY A 24 -7.78 -5.56 16.12
N GLU A 25 -8.53 -6.63 16.35
CA GLU A 25 -8.30 -7.94 15.71
C GLU A 25 -8.74 -7.96 14.24
N VAL A 26 -9.76 -7.18 13.86
CA VAL A 26 -10.26 -7.10 12.46
C VAL A 26 -9.32 -6.26 11.58
N ALA A 27 -8.67 -5.23 12.14
CA ALA A 27 -7.57 -4.50 11.50
C ALA A 27 -6.23 -5.27 11.60
N GLY A 28 -6.29 -6.61 11.55
CA GLY A 28 -5.18 -7.51 11.79
C GLY A 28 -3.97 -7.23 10.91
N HIS A 29 -2.80 -7.55 11.48
CA HIS A 29 -1.43 -7.37 10.97
C HIS A 29 -1.22 -7.55 9.44
N GLY A 30 -2.02 -8.37 8.76
CA GLY A 30 -1.97 -8.56 7.31
C GLY A 30 -2.26 -7.30 6.49
N HIS A 31 -3.12 -6.39 6.95
CA HIS A 31 -3.42 -5.14 6.23
C HIS A 31 -2.22 -4.19 6.21
N TRP A 32 -1.54 -4.06 7.35
CA TRP A 32 -0.33 -3.26 7.46
C TRP A 32 0.85 -3.89 6.71
N LEU A 33 0.95 -5.22 6.70
CA LEU A 33 1.94 -5.93 5.89
C LEU A 33 1.70 -5.71 4.39
N GLY A 34 0.45 -5.74 3.94
CA GLY A 34 0.08 -5.42 2.57
C GLY A 34 0.45 -3.98 2.19
N ALA A 35 0.10 -3.01 3.03
CA ALA A 35 0.50 -1.61 2.84
C ALA A 35 2.03 -1.44 2.81
N ALA A 36 2.76 -2.13 3.69
CA ALA A 36 4.22 -2.11 3.72
C ALA A 36 4.83 -2.72 2.45
N ALA A 37 4.30 -3.84 1.97
CA ALA A 37 4.76 -4.49 0.74
C ALA A 37 4.55 -3.60 -0.50
N ILE A 38 3.39 -2.93 -0.60
CA ILE A 38 3.11 -1.98 -1.68
C ILE A 38 4.09 -0.80 -1.61
N GLY A 39 4.30 -0.23 -0.42
CA GLY A 39 5.28 0.85 -0.23
C GLY A 39 6.69 0.46 -0.66
N ALA A 40 7.13 -0.75 -0.31
CA ALA A 40 8.43 -1.28 -0.71
C ALA A 40 8.55 -1.44 -2.24
N ALA A 41 7.52 -1.98 -2.90
CA ALA A 41 7.52 -2.14 -4.36
C ALA A 41 7.63 -0.79 -5.09
N ILE A 42 6.91 0.24 -4.63
CA ILE A 42 6.99 1.60 -5.18
C ILE A 42 8.40 2.17 -4.99
N ALA A 43 8.98 2.05 -3.79
CA ALA A 43 10.32 2.57 -3.50
C ALA A 43 11.39 1.93 -4.39
N ILE A 44 11.34 0.60 -4.58
CA ILE A 44 12.27 -0.12 -5.45
C ILE A 44 12.08 0.31 -6.92
N GLY A 45 10.84 0.41 -7.39
CA GLY A 45 10.54 0.84 -8.75
C GLY A 45 11.05 2.25 -9.05
N LEU A 46 10.86 3.19 -8.13
CA LEU A 46 11.39 4.55 -8.25
C LEU A 46 12.92 4.58 -8.23
N TRP A 47 13.56 3.82 -7.34
CA TRP A 47 15.01 3.75 -7.24
C TRP A 47 15.64 3.16 -8.52
N ALA A 48 15.09 2.06 -9.02
CA ALA A 48 15.53 1.44 -10.26
C ALA A 48 15.33 2.36 -11.47
N GLY A 49 14.19 3.06 -11.56
CA GLY A 49 13.91 4.02 -12.63
C GLY A 49 14.85 5.23 -12.63
N LEU A 50 15.20 5.74 -11.44
CA LEU A 50 16.18 6.83 -11.31
C LEU A 50 17.60 6.36 -11.66
N LYS A 51 17.99 5.16 -11.22
CA LYS A 51 19.31 4.59 -11.52
C LYS A 51 19.49 4.28 -13.01
N GLY A 52 18.50 3.62 -13.63
CA GLY A 52 18.56 3.27 -15.05
C GLY A 52 18.53 4.47 -16.00
N LYS A 53 18.06 5.64 -15.54
CA LYS A 53 18.17 6.90 -16.28
C LYS A 53 19.61 7.40 -16.36
N SER A 54 20.41 7.17 -15.31
CA SER A 54 21.84 7.50 -15.31
C SER A 54 22.62 6.59 -16.25
N ASP A 55 22.31 5.29 -16.28
CA ASP A 55 23.00 4.34 -17.16
C ASP A 55 22.60 4.52 -18.64
N LYS A 56 21.33 4.86 -18.93
CA LYS A 56 20.86 5.13 -20.30
C LYS A 56 21.39 6.43 -20.91
N ALA A 57 21.94 7.34 -20.11
CA ALA A 57 22.57 8.55 -20.64
C ALA A 57 23.98 8.27 -21.21
N ASP A 58 24.61 7.16 -20.80
CA ASP A 58 25.98 6.78 -21.19
C ASP A 58 26.03 5.95 -22.49
N GLU A 59 24.93 5.25 -22.82
CA GLU A 59 24.85 4.37 -24.01
C GLU A 59 24.57 5.15 -25.32
N VAL A 60 24.11 6.40 -25.24
CA VAL A 60 23.76 7.22 -26.43
C VAL A 60 24.95 7.97 -27.03
N GLU A 61 26.06 8.16 -26.28
CA GLU A 61 27.27 8.77 -26.84
C GLU A 61 28.14 7.77 -27.62
N VAL A 62 28.12 6.47 -27.28
CA VAL A 62 29.01 5.48 -27.91
C VAL A 62 28.56 5.07 -29.33
N ASP A 63 27.26 5.17 -29.62
CA ASP A 63 26.68 4.77 -30.93
C ASP A 63 26.89 5.83 -32.02
N GLN A 64 27.12 7.11 -31.66
CA GLN A 64 27.33 8.17 -32.66
C GLN A 64 28.77 8.25 -33.16
N ASP A 65 29.78 8.00 -32.33
CA ASP A 65 31.19 7.98 -32.77
C ASP A 65 31.52 6.78 -33.68
N THR A 66 30.82 5.64 -33.51
CA THR A 66 31.13 4.41 -34.26
C THR A 66 30.57 4.40 -35.68
N ASP A 67 29.43 5.08 -35.93
CA ASP A 67 28.80 5.15 -37.25
C ASP A 67 29.49 6.20 -38.16
N GLU A 68 30.09 7.25 -37.58
CA GLU A 68 30.86 8.25 -38.32
C GLU A 68 32.21 7.69 -38.83
N GLU A 69 32.91 6.84 -38.07
CA GLU A 69 34.22 6.29 -38.48
C GLU A 69 34.10 5.22 -39.60
N LEU A 70 32.99 4.48 -39.67
CA LEU A 70 32.74 3.46 -40.70
C LEU A 70 32.29 4.03 -42.05
N GLN A 71 31.78 5.27 -42.08
CA GLN A 71 31.34 5.93 -43.31
C GLN A 71 32.48 6.66 -44.04
N GLU A 72 33.64 6.83 -43.41
CA GLU A 72 34.82 7.48 -44.00
C GLU A 72 35.91 6.50 -44.53
N ALA A 73 35.71 5.17 -44.41
CA ALA A 73 36.67 4.14 -44.86
C ALA A 73 36.25 3.39 -46.14
#